data_AF-A0A6N8HIE0-F1
#
_entry.id   AF-A0A6N8HIE0-F1
#
_cell.length_a   1.000
_cell.length_b   1.000
_cell.length_c   1.000
_cell.angle_alpha   90.00
_cell.angle_beta   90.00
_cell.angle_gamma   90.00
#
_symmetry.space_group_name_H-M   'P 1'
#
loop_
_entity.id
_entity.type
_entity.pdbx_description
1 polymer ?
#
loop_
_entity_poly.entity_id
_entity_poly.type
_entity_poly.pdbx_seq_one_letter_code
_entity_poly.pdbx_strand_id
1 'polypeptide(L)'
;MTEEIKRNHKALSNIFALIFSITFGLSFIVIVLTGNLSLKALLYSAVATFAFALFVPVYLLLLFYIADKKEKRFFSKSPYNYIEQNLIEYSYDKKNRFSFCKKQHVFNHKGLKYTAVFYTNVYKTIYGDLLLIIKHEDNDTNIVSSIEYKKEKLSEKEFIEELENIKTDESRIVLRDI
;
A
#
# COMPACT_ATOMS: atom_id res chain seq x y z
N MET A 1 -4.96 -16.61 12.65
CA MET A 1 -4.04 -16.25 11.55
C MET A 1 -4.91 -15.75 10.39
N THR A 2 -5.04 -14.43 10.28
CA THR A 2 -6.09 -13.72 9.55
C THR A 2 -6.03 -13.95 8.04
N GLU A 3 -7.19 -14.07 7.39
CA GLU A 3 -7.34 -14.31 5.94
C GLU A 3 -6.60 -13.29 5.05
N GLU A 4 -6.31 -12.11 5.61
CA GLU A 4 -5.63 -11.00 4.95
C GLU A 4 -4.14 -11.26 4.74
N ILE A 5 -3.47 -11.90 5.71
CA ILE A 5 -2.08 -12.37 5.54
C ILE A 5 -2.04 -13.40 4.41
N LYS A 6 -3.04 -14.30 4.35
CA LYS A 6 -3.16 -15.28 3.25
C LYS A 6 -3.42 -14.59 1.91
N ARG A 7 -4.22 -13.52 1.87
CA ARG A 7 -4.52 -12.77 0.63
C ARG A 7 -3.33 -11.97 0.14
N ASN A 8 -2.60 -11.26 1.02
CA ASN A 8 -1.36 -10.57 0.65
C ASN A 8 -0.28 -11.56 0.20
N HIS A 9 -0.17 -12.73 0.85
CA HIS A 9 0.69 -13.81 0.40
C HIS A 9 0.27 -14.32 -0.99
N LYS A 10 -1.03 -14.44 -1.26
CA LYS A 10 -1.55 -14.85 -2.57
C LYS A 10 -1.32 -13.80 -3.65
N ALA A 11 -1.50 -12.51 -3.34
CA ALA A 11 -1.19 -11.41 -4.25
C ALA A 11 0.30 -11.35 -4.58
N LEU A 12 1.16 -11.48 -3.56
CA LEU A 12 2.61 -11.58 -3.73
C LEU A 12 2.94 -12.80 -4.62
N SER A 13 2.41 -13.99 -4.31
CA SER A 13 2.60 -15.20 -5.11
C SER A 13 2.13 -15.05 -6.55
N ASN A 14 1.01 -14.37 -6.81
CA ASN A 14 0.51 -14.11 -8.15
C ASN A 14 1.42 -13.13 -8.91
N ILE A 15 1.94 -12.10 -8.25
CA ILE A 15 2.89 -11.14 -8.83
C ILE A 15 4.21 -11.85 -9.13
N PHE A 16 4.70 -12.69 -8.22
CA PHE A 16 5.84 -13.56 -8.47
C PHE A 16 5.62 -14.45 -9.68
N ALA A 17 4.46 -15.13 -9.76
CA ALA A 17 4.14 -16.02 -10.87
C ALA A 17 4.03 -15.27 -12.20
N LEU A 18 3.47 -14.05 -12.20
CA LEU A 18 3.37 -13.19 -13.37
C LEU A 18 4.75 -12.69 -13.83
N ILE A 19 5.58 -12.21 -12.91
CA ILE A 19 6.95 -11.78 -13.25
C ILE A 19 7.73 -12.97 -13.77
N PHE A 20 7.66 -14.10 -13.08
CA PHE A 20 8.35 -15.32 -13.51
C PHE A 20 7.89 -15.77 -14.90
N SER A 21 6.59 -15.79 -15.18
CA SER A 21 6.07 -16.20 -16.48
C SER A 21 6.48 -15.25 -17.61
N ILE A 22 6.48 -13.93 -17.38
CA ILE A 22 6.94 -12.94 -18.37
C ILE A 22 8.44 -13.08 -18.62
N THR A 23 9.23 -13.12 -17.54
CA THR A 23 10.70 -13.14 -17.66
C THR A 23 11.18 -14.44 -18.29
N PHE A 24 10.62 -15.58 -17.87
CA PHE A 24 10.98 -16.89 -18.40
C PHE A 24 10.41 -17.12 -19.80
N GLY A 25 9.18 -16.67 -20.06
CA GLY A 25 8.54 -16.74 -21.39
C GLY A 25 9.31 -15.94 -22.44
N LEU A 26 9.69 -14.70 -22.14
CA LEU A 26 10.50 -13.88 -23.05
C LEU A 26 11.90 -14.49 -23.28
N SER A 27 12.51 -15.02 -22.23
CA SER A 27 13.84 -15.65 -22.34
C SER A 27 13.81 -16.93 -23.15
N PHE A 28 12.76 -17.75 -22.99
CA PHE A 28 12.54 -18.94 -23.80
C PHE A 28 12.35 -18.59 -25.28
N ILE A 29 11.55 -17.55 -25.58
CA ILE A 29 11.39 -17.05 -26.95
C ILE A 29 12.73 -16.59 -27.53
N VAL A 30 13.54 -15.84 -26.78
CA VAL A 30 14.88 -15.43 -27.21
C VAL A 30 15.76 -16.64 -27.48
N ILE A 31 15.80 -17.64 -26.60
CA ILE A 31 16.59 -18.87 -26.77
C ILE A 31 16.17 -19.63 -28.03
N VAL A 32 14.86 -19.79 -28.28
CA VAL A 32 14.34 -20.48 -29.46
C VAL A 32 14.65 -19.71 -30.75
N LEU A 33 14.44 -18.38 -30.77
CA LEU A 33 14.71 -17.53 -31.93
C LEU A 33 16.21 -17.37 -32.22
N THR A 34 17.06 -17.50 -31.20
CA THR A 34 18.51 -17.35 -31.32
C THR A 34 19.27 -18.68 -31.30
N GLY A 35 18.59 -19.80 -31.56
CA GLY A 35 19.09 -21.19 -31.45
C GLY A 35 20.37 -21.56 -32.22
N ASN A 36 21.04 -20.59 -32.85
CA ASN A 36 22.35 -20.70 -33.50
C ASN A 36 23.47 -19.89 -32.78
N LEU A 37 23.19 -19.30 -31.61
CA LEU A 37 24.18 -18.58 -30.82
C LEU A 37 25.15 -19.53 -30.10
N SER A 38 26.41 -19.11 -29.97
CA SER A 38 27.41 -19.83 -29.17
C SER A 38 26.94 -20.06 -27.73
N LEU A 39 27.37 -21.18 -27.13
CA LEU A 39 27.03 -21.61 -25.76
C LEU A 39 27.20 -20.48 -24.72
N LYS A 40 28.19 -19.61 -24.90
CA LYS A 40 28.45 -18.47 -24.00
C LYS A 40 27.27 -17.50 -23.94
N ALA A 41 26.71 -17.11 -25.09
CA ALA A 41 25.60 -16.15 -25.14
C ALA A 41 24.31 -16.72 -24.53
N LEU A 42 24.05 -18.01 -24.73
CA LEU A 42 22.95 -18.74 -24.10
C LEU A 42 23.08 -18.75 -22.56
N LEU A 43 24.27 -19.04 -22.04
CA LEU A 43 24.54 -18.99 -20.60
C LEU A 43 24.34 -17.59 -20.02
N TYR A 44 24.86 -16.54 -20.69
CA TYR A 44 24.66 -15.16 -20.26
C TYR A 44 23.17 -14.79 -20.22
N SER A 45 22.40 -15.15 -21.24
CA SER A 45 20.96 -14.90 -21.28
C SER A 45 20.24 -15.61 -20.14
N ALA A 46 20.53 -16.89 -19.90
CA ALA A 46 19.91 -17.65 -18.81
C ALA A 46 20.21 -17.04 -17.43
N VAL A 47 21.48 -16.69 -17.17
CA VAL A 47 21.89 -16.05 -15.90
C VAL A 47 21.19 -14.71 -15.72
N ALA A 48 21.08 -13.89 -16.78
CA ALA A 48 20.35 -12.63 -16.73
C ALA A 48 18.87 -12.84 -16.40
N THR A 49 18.20 -13.81 -17.02
CA THR A 49 16.80 -14.17 -16.73
C THR A 49 16.61 -14.53 -15.26
N PHE A 50 17.46 -15.38 -14.71
CA PHE A 50 17.39 -15.75 -13.29
C PHE A 50 17.65 -14.56 -12.36
N ALA A 51 18.64 -13.73 -12.69
CA ALA A 51 18.95 -12.52 -11.94
C ALA A 51 17.74 -11.57 -11.92
N PHE A 52 17.10 -11.30 -13.06
CA PHE A 52 15.90 -10.45 -13.12
C PHE A 52 14.70 -11.07 -12.39
N ALA A 53 14.48 -12.37 -12.57
CA ALA A 53 13.38 -13.10 -11.94
C ALA A 53 13.47 -13.08 -10.40
N LEU A 54 14.69 -13.08 -9.85
CA LEU A 54 14.93 -12.97 -8.40
C LEU A 54 14.98 -11.51 -7.93
N PHE A 55 15.54 -10.60 -8.72
CA PHE A 55 15.72 -9.21 -8.35
C PHE A 55 14.40 -8.48 -8.11
N VAL A 56 13.42 -8.61 -9.01
CA VAL A 56 12.15 -7.89 -8.89
C VAL A 56 11.39 -8.26 -7.61
N PRO A 57 11.22 -9.54 -7.26
CA PRO A 57 10.56 -9.88 -6.00
C PRO A 57 11.34 -9.48 -4.74
N VAL A 58 12.67 -9.62 -4.74
CA VAL A 58 13.50 -9.14 -3.62
C VAL A 58 13.36 -7.63 -3.46
N TYR A 59 13.33 -6.90 -4.58
CA TYR A 59 13.11 -5.47 -4.59
C TYR A 59 11.73 -5.09 -4.04
N LEU A 60 10.66 -5.81 -4.42
CA LEU A 60 9.31 -5.59 -3.88
C LEU A 60 9.25 -5.86 -2.37
N LEU A 61 9.85 -6.95 -1.89
CA LEU A 61 9.94 -7.25 -0.45
C LEU A 61 10.65 -6.13 0.31
N LEU A 62 11.74 -5.62 -0.25
CA LEU A 62 12.51 -4.53 0.34
C LEU A 62 11.70 -3.22 0.40
N LEU A 63 10.91 -2.92 -0.63
CA LEU A 63 9.98 -1.78 -0.62
C LEU A 63 8.91 -1.91 0.47
N PHE A 64 8.31 -3.09 0.65
CA PHE A 64 7.33 -3.31 1.72
C PHE A 64 7.93 -3.14 3.10
N TYR A 65 9.12 -3.71 3.33
CA TYR A 65 9.82 -3.59 4.59
C TYR A 65 10.13 -2.11 4.94
N ILE A 66 10.62 -1.35 3.97
CA ILE A 66 10.88 0.09 4.15
C ILE A 66 9.58 0.84 4.46
N ALA A 67 8.50 0.51 3.76
CA ALA A 67 7.24 1.19 3.91
C ALA A 67 6.61 0.94 5.29
N ASP A 68 6.58 -0.31 5.76
CA ASP A 68 6.11 -0.69 7.10
C ASP A 68 6.92 0.04 8.21
N LYS A 69 8.25 0.09 8.05
CA LYS A 69 9.12 0.81 8.99
C LYS A 69 8.83 2.32 9.01
N LYS A 70 8.54 2.93 7.86
CA LYS A 70 8.17 4.36 7.77
C LYS A 70 6.81 4.61 8.41
N GLU A 71 5.83 3.76 8.11
CA GLU A 71 4.48 3.84 8.67
C GLU A 71 4.52 3.77 10.20
N LYS A 72 5.21 2.76 10.75
CA LYS A 72 5.39 2.62 12.20
C LYS A 72 6.03 3.85 12.83
N ARG A 73 7.05 4.43 12.17
CA ARG A 73 7.71 5.66 12.65
C ARG A 73 6.82 6.90 12.56
N PHE A 74 5.93 6.95 11.57
CA PHE A 74 4.99 8.05 11.40
C PHE A 74 3.97 8.07 12.53
N PHE A 75 3.30 6.93 12.77
CA PHE A 75 2.31 6.81 13.84
C PHE A 75 2.93 6.71 15.24
N SER A 76 4.25 6.63 15.40
CA SER A 76 4.88 6.72 16.72
C SER A 76 5.16 8.16 17.18
N LYS A 77 4.82 9.18 16.37
CA LYS A 77 5.15 10.58 16.64
C LYS A 77 3.89 11.43 16.75
N SER A 78 3.89 12.38 17.68
CA SER A 78 2.85 13.41 17.75
C SER A 78 2.84 14.26 16.46
N PRO A 79 1.67 14.66 15.95
CA PRO A 79 0.32 14.41 16.50
C PRO A 79 -0.29 13.04 16.12
N TYR A 80 0.34 12.30 15.20
CA TYR A 80 -0.23 11.09 14.59
C TYR A 80 -0.22 9.85 15.49
N ASN A 81 0.54 9.86 16.58
CA ASN A 81 0.47 8.84 17.62
C ASN A 81 -0.88 8.80 18.34
N TYR A 82 -1.68 9.86 18.24
CA TYR A 82 -3.08 9.86 18.66
C TYR A 82 -3.88 8.71 18.03
N ILE A 83 -3.62 8.40 16.75
CA ILE A 83 -4.30 7.31 16.03
C ILE A 83 -3.98 5.95 16.65
N GLU A 84 -2.70 5.68 16.93
CA GLU A 84 -2.28 4.42 17.57
C GLU A 84 -2.78 4.31 19.02
N GLN A 85 -2.86 5.42 19.74
CA GLN A 85 -3.39 5.44 21.11
C GLN A 85 -4.88 5.12 21.17
N ASN A 86 -5.65 5.47 20.14
CA ASN A 86 -7.10 5.24 20.07
C ASN A 86 -7.47 4.11 19.10
N LEU A 87 -6.51 3.27 18.74
CA LEU A 87 -6.68 2.19 17.78
C LEU A 87 -7.67 1.13 18.32
N ILE A 88 -8.63 0.77 17.48
CA ILE A 88 -9.57 -0.33 17.69
C ILE A 88 -8.99 -1.59 17.05
N GLU A 89 -8.65 -1.49 15.76
CA GLU A 89 -8.18 -2.62 14.96
C GLU A 89 -7.30 -2.16 13.80
N TYR A 90 -6.46 -3.06 13.32
CA TYR A 90 -5.87 -2.90 11.99
C TYR A 90 -6.76 -3.64 11.00
N SER A 91 -7.22 -2.95 9.98
CA SER A 91 -7.91 -3.55 8.84
C SER A 91 -7.06 -3.40 7.59
N TYR A 92 -7.50 -4.01 6.49
CA TYR A 92 -6.78 -3.98 5.23
C TYR A 92 -7.73 -3.61 4.09
N ASP A 93 -7.31 -2.67 3.24
CA ASP A 93 -8.12 -2.26 2.08
C ASP A 93 -8.33 -3.48 1.15
N LYS A 94 -9.58 -3.85 0.92
CA LYS A 94 -9.98 -5.07 0.19
C LYS A 94 -10.09 -4.85 -1.31
N LYS A 95 -9.34 -3.92 -1.91
CA LYS A 95 -9.34 -3.73 -3.36
C LYS A 95 -8.56 -4.82 -4.10
N ASN A 96 -9.06 -5.15 -5.29
CA ASN A 96 -8.55 -5.98 -6.41
C ASN A 96 -7.48 -7.07 -6.08
N ARG A 97 -7.64 -8.27 -6.68
CA ARG A 97 -6.73 -9.43 -6.53
C ARG A 97 -5.24 -9.18 -6.90
N PHE A 98 -4.95 -8.04 -7.53
CA PHE A 98 -3.63 -7.63 -7.98
C PHE A 98 -3.06 -6.42 -7.22
N SER A 99 -3.85 -5.76 -6.35
CA SER A 99 -3.35 -4.70 -5.48
C SER A 99 -2.94 -5.26 -4.13
N PHE A 100 -1.84 -4.75 -3.59
CA PHE A 100 -1.46 -5.04 -2.21
C PHE A 100 -2.47 -4.40 -1.27
N CYS A 101 -3.02 -5.19 -0.34
CA CYS A 101 -3.93 -4.65 0.65
C CYS A 101 -3.14 -3.68 1.54
N LYS A 102 -3.58 -2.42 1.59
CA LYS A 102 -2.96 -1.41 2.43
C LYS A 102 -3.46 -1.58 3.85
N LYS A 103 -2.54 -1.48 4.79
CA LYS A 103 -2.87 -1.43 6.21
C LYS A 103 -3.67 -0.16 6.49
N GLN A 104 -4.78 -0.34 7.17
CA GLN A 104 -5.71 0.69 7.59
C GLN A 104 -5.74 0.69 9.12
N HIS A 105 -5.61 1.86 9.71
CA HIS A 105 -5.67 2.05 11.16
C HIS A 105 -7.08 2.47 11.51
N VAL A 106 -7.84 1.58 12.11
CA VAL A 106 -9.21 1.86 12.53
C VAL A 106 -9.17 2.32 13.97
N PHE A 107 -9.62 3.53 14.25
CA PHE A 107 -9.51 4.17 15.56
C PHE A 107 -10.83 4.83 15.99
N ASN A 108 -11.02 5.01 17.29
CA ASN A 108 -12.17 5.69 17.87
C ASN A 108 -11.81 7.15 18.17
N HIS A 109 -12.65 8.09 17.78
CA HIS A 109 -12.58 9.45 18.29
C HIS A 109 -13.97 9.93 18.71
N LYS A 110 -14.13 10.22 20.01
CA LYS A 110 -15.39 10.67 20.63
C LYS A 110 -16.61 9.77 20.32
N GLY A 111 -16.41 8.46 20.27
CA GLY A 111 -17.47 7.48 20.00
C GLY A 111 -17.72 7.20 18.52
N LEU A 112 -17.07 7.93 17.61
CA LEU A 112 -17.16 7.71 16.16
C LEU A 112 -15.97 6.89 15.65
N LYS A 113 -16.23 6.06 14.64
CA LYS A 113 -15.22 5.21 13.98
C LYS A 113 -14.55 5.97 12.85
N TYR A 114 -13.21 5.94 12.82
CA TYR A 114 -12.39 6.51 11.76
C TYR A 114 -11.42 5.47 11.20
N THR A 115 -11.07 5.60 9.93
CA THR A 115 -10.00 4.83 9.28
C THR A 115 -8.91 5.78 8.78
N ALA A 116 -7.68 5.59 9.24
CA ALA A 116 -6.51 6.27 8.72
C ALA A 116 -5.71 5.37 7.76
N VAL A 117 -5.32 5.92 6.62
CA VAL A 117 -4.50 5.24 5.60
C VAL A 117 -3.27 6.07 5.28
N PHE A 118 -2.09 5.50 5.53
CA PHE A 118 -0.81 6.17 5.31
C PHE A 118 -0.31 5.99 3.88
N TYR A 119 -0.14 7.09 3.15
CA TYR A 119 0.51 7.14 1.85
C TYR A 119 1.90 7.76 1.99
N THR A 120 2.88 7.12 1.36
CA THR A 120 4.24 7.64 1.27
C THR A 120 4.79 7.43 -0.12
N ASN A 121 5.73 8.29 -0.50
CA ASN A 121 6.47 8.23 -1.75
C ASN A 121 7.14 6.88 -2.06
N VAL A 122 7.37 6.02 -1.05
CA VAL A 122 7.88 4.64 -1.24
C VAL A 122 6.94 3.81 -2.11
N TYR A 123 5.63 4.04 -2.01
CA TYR A 123 4.65 3.31 -2.79
C TYR A 123 4.49 3.84 -4.23
N LYS A 124 5.20 4.92 -4.63
CA LYS A 124 5.04 5.62 -5.92
C LYS A 124 3.57 5.84 -6.31
N THR A 125 2.73 6.17 -5.33
CA THR A 125 1.30 6.40 -5.55
C THR A 125 1.03 7.83 -6.01
N ILE A 126 -0.03 8.05 -6.78
CA ILE A 126 -0.50 9.40 -7.20
C ILE A 126 -0.67 10.35 -5.99
N TYR A 127 -1.06 9.79 -4.84
CA TYR A 127 -1.31 10.54 -3.61
C TYR A 127 -0.06 10.94 -2.81
N GLY A 128 1.16 10.49 -3.17
CA GLY A 128 2.39 10.95 -2.51
C GLY A 128 2.49 10.71 -0.99
N ASP A 129 3.01 11.70 -0.25
CA ASP A 129 3.15 11.69 1.22
C ASP A 129 1.91 12.30 1.87
N LEU A 130 0.85 11.49 2.00
CA LEU A 130 -0.47 11.93 2.40
C LEU A 130 -1.08 10.97 3.43
N LEU A 131 -1.84 11.50 4.39
CA LEU A 131 -2.63 10.72 5.33
C LEU A 131 -4.10 10.88 4.96
N LEU A 132 -4.74 9.80 4.51
CA LEU A 132 -6.20 9.81 4.29
C LEU A 132 -6.89 9.43 5.59
N ILE A 133 -7.90 10.20 5.97
CA ILE A 133 -8.76 9.93 7.11
C ILE A 133 -10.18 9.78 6.59
N ILE A 134 -10.80 8.65 6.90
CA ILE A 134 -12.16 8.30 6.50
C ILE A 134 -12.99 8.25 7.77
N LYS A 135 -13.96 9.16 7.90
CA LYS A 135 -14.95 9.14 8.98
C LYS A 135 -16.12 8.24 8.56
N HIS A 136 -16.48 7.27 9.39
CA HIS A 136 -17.62 6.38 9.17
C HIS A 136 -18.84 6.92 9.93
N GLU A 137 -19.92 7.24 9.22
CA GLU A 137 -21.20 7.63 9.82
C GLU A 137 -22.21 6.47 9.78
N ASP A 138 -23.24 6.54 10.64
CA ASP A 138 -24.22 5.46 10.88
C ASP A 138 -25.06 5.04 9.64
N ASN A 139 -24.96 5.77 8.53
CA ASN A 139 -25.71 5.54 7.27
C ASN A 139 -24.84 5.02 6.10
N ASP A 140 -23.73 4.31 6.38
CA ASP A 140 -22.74 3.88 5.38
C ASP A 140 -22.09 5.03 4.58
N THR A 141 -22.26 6.27 5.03
CA THR A 141 -21.64 7.44 4.43
C THR A 141 -20.21 7.55 4.95
N ASN A 142 -19.25 7.55 4.02
CA ASN A 142 -17.83 7.72 4.32
C ASN A 142 -17.38 9.11 3.87
N ILE A 143 -16.92 9.93 4.82
CA ILE A 143 -16.37 11.25 4.51
C ILE A 143 -14.85 11.13 4.52
N VAL A 144 -14.22 11.50 3.39
CA VAL A 144 -12.78 11.39 3.21
C VAL A 144 -12.15 12.76 3.35
N SER A 145 -11.24 12.89 4.31
CA SER A 145 -10.31 14.02 4.43
C SER A 145 -8.89 13.56 4.10
N SER A 146 -8.08 14.46 3.56
CA SER A 146 -6.71 14.21 3.16
C SER A 146 -5.79 15.23 3.81
N ILE A 147 -4.80 14.76 4.57
CA ILE A 147 -3.83 15.59 5.27
C ILE A 147 -2.46 15.41 4.60
N GLU A 148 -1.89 16.50 4.10
CA GLU A 148 -0.56 16.49 3.50
C GLU A 148 0.52 16.67 4.57
N TYR A 149 0.79 15.63 5.36
CA TYR A 149 1.62 15.68 6.58
C TYR A 149 3.06 16.17 6.41
N LYS A 150 3.59 16.24 5.18
CA LYS A 150 4.90 16.86 4.92
C LYS A 150 4.83 18.37 4.70
N LYS A 151 3.71 18.87 4.20
CA LYS A 151 3.47 20.31 3.99
C LYS A 151 2.82 20.94 5.22
N GLU A 152 1.92 20.20 5.86
CA GLU A 152 1.15 20.63 7.02
C GLU A 152 1.85 20.16 8.30
N LYS A 153 2.33 21.10 9.10
CA LYS A 153 2.87 20.83 10.44
C LYS A 153 1.79 21.09 11.47
N LEU A 154 0.94 20.09 11.70
CA LEU A 154 -0.11 20.16 12.70
C LEU A 154 0.44 19.87 14.09
N SER A 155 -0.01 20.63 15.08
CA SER A 155 0.02 20.26 16.49
C SER A 155 -1.07 19.22 16.79
N GLU A 156 -1.01 18.59 17.96
CA GLU A 156 -2.02 17.60 18.38
C GLU A 156 -3.42 18.20 18.48
N LYS A 157 -3.52 19.44 18.97
CA LYS A 157 -4.81 20.16 19.03
C LYS A 157 -5.35 20.44 17.64
N GLU A 158 -4.52 20.97 16.74
CA GLU A 158 -4.93 21.24 15.35
C GLU A 158 -5.31 19.95 14.62
N PHE A 159 -4.60 18.85 14.86
CA PHE A 159 -4.96 17.55 14.28
C PHE A 159 -6.32 17.05 14.78
N ILE A 160 -6.60 17.16 16.08
CA ILE A 160 -7.90 16.80 16.67
C ILE A 160 -9.00 17.72 16.14
N GLU A 161 -8.76 19.03 16.07
CA GLU A 161 -9.69 19.99 15.47
C GLU A 161 -9.98 19.64 14.00
N GLU A 162 -8.96 19.24 13.24
CA GLU A 162 -9.13 18.80 11.86
C GLU A 162 -10.03 17.56 11.77
N LEU A 163 -9.85 16.57 12.67
CA LEU A 163 -10.74 15.39 12.76
C LEU A 163 -12.19 15.77 13.04
N GLU A 164 -12.41 16.72 13.95
CA GLU A 164 -13.74 17.20 14.33
C GLU A 164 -14.38 18.04 13.22
N ASN A 165 -13.56 18.75 12.46
CA ASN A 165 -13.98 19.58 11.33
C ASN A 165 -14.08 18.83 10.00
N ILE A 166 -13.88 17.50 9.98
CA ILE A 166 -14.27 16.64 8.85
C ILE A 166 -15.81 16.69 8.74
N LYS A 167 -16.31 17.78 8.15
CA LYS A 167 -17.72 18.01 7.88
C LYS A 167 -18.11 17.20 6.65
N THR A 168 -19.32 16.66 6.73
CA THR A 168 -20.09 16.05 5.66
C THR A 168 -20.30 17.10 4.56
N ASP A 169 -19.28 17.34 3.75
CA ASP A 169 -19.41 18.16 2.56
C ASP A 169 -20.22 17.33 1.55
N GLU A 170 -21.54 17.56 1.52
CA GLU A 170 -22.48 16.92 0.59
C GLU A 170 -22.07 17.09 -0.88
N SER A 171 -21.06 17.93 -1.17
CA SER A 171 -20.51 18.16 -2.50
C SER A 171 -19.24 17.35 -2.85
N ARG A 172 -18.62 16.63 -1.90
CA ARG A 172 -17.32 15.95 -2.13
C ARG A 172 -17.38 14.43 -1.98
N ILE A 173 -17.59 13.81 -3.14
CA ILE A 173 -17.21 12.43 -3.51
C ILE A 173 -17.64 11.36 -2.50
N VAL A 174 -18.89 10.94 -2.64
CA VAL A 174 -19.32 9.61 -2.20
C VAL A 174 -18.56 8.59 -3.04
N LEU A 175 -17.54 7.94 -2.46
CA LEU A 175 -17.05 6.67 -3.01
C LEU A 175 -18.13 5.62 -2.71
N ARG A 176 -19.11 5.49 -3.61
CA ARG A 176 -19.97 4.30 -3.64
C ARG A 176 -19.10 3.13 -4.08
N ASP A 177 -19.26 1.99 -3.41
CA ASP A 177 -18.53 0.76 -3.69
C ASP A 177 -18.46 0.47 -5.21
N ILE A 178 -17.24 0.43 -5.75
CA ILE A 178 -16.91 -0.09 -7.10
C ILE A 178 -16.02 -1.32 -6.92
#